data_AF-A0A6N7GM33-F1
#
_entry.id   AF-A0A6N7GM33-F1
#
_cell.length_a   1.000
_cell.length_b   1.000
_cell.length_c   1.000
_cell.angle_alpha   90.00
_cell.angle_beta   90.00
_cell.angle_gamma   90.00
#
_symmetry.space_group_name_H-M   'P 1'
#
loop_
_entity.id
_entity.type
_entity.pdbx_description
1 polymer ?
#
loop_
_entity_poly.entity_id
_entity_poly.type
_entity_poly.pdbx_seq_one_letter_code
_entity_poly.pdbx_strand_id
1 'polypeptide(L)' 'MFADTKAFSGFSVDSLAAAKQFYTQTLGIPMSDEAEGLATLGLAGGDRATLVYEKPNHTPATYT' A
#
# COMPACT_ATOMS: atom_id res chain seq x y z
N MET A 1 14.16 18.10 -11.84
CA MET A 1 13.53 17.00 -12.59
C MET A 1 12.77 16.08 -11.63
N PHE A 2 11.75 16.61 -10.97
CA PHE A 2 10.85 15.87 -10.07
C PHE A 2 9.42 16.41 -10.16
N ALA A 3 9.27 17.69 -10.53
CA ALA A 3 7.99 18.34 -10.78
C ALA A 3 7.09 17.55 -11.75
N ASP A 4 7.67 16.95 -12.78
CA ASP A 4 6.93 16.24 -13.84
C ASP A 4 7.02 14.70 -13.73
N THR A 5 7.66 14.19 -12.68
CA THR A 5 7.80 12.74 -12.46
C THR A 5 6.50 12.19 -11.86
N LYS A 6 6.04 11.04 -12.38
CA LYS A 6 4.90 10.32 -11.82
C LYS A 6 5.14 10.01 -10.33
N ALA A 7 4.19 10.39 -9.49
CA ALA A 7 4.26 10.18 -8.06
C ALA A 7 4.40 8.69 -7.71
N PHE A 8 5.12 8.43 -6.62
CA PHE A 8 5.11 7.14 -5.95
C PHE A 8 4.12 7.22 -4.79
N SER A 9 3.27 6.20 -4.63
CA SER A 9 2.24 6.16 -3.60
C SER A 9 2.47 4.98 -2.68
N GLY A 10 2.26 5.18 -1.38
CA GLY A 10 2.25 4.09 -0.42
C GLY A 10 1.77 4.50 0.97
N PHE A 11 1.33 3.52 1.75
CA PHE A 11 0.84 3.71 3.11
C PHE A 11 1.14 2.49 3.98
N SER A 12 1.19 2.70 5.29
CA SER A 12 1.36 1.63 6.28
C SER A 12 0.04 1.01 6.71
N VAL A 13 0.10 -0.27 7.08
CA VAL A 13 -0.98 -1.00 7.76
C VAL A 13 -0.46 -1.68 9.02
N ASP A 14 -1.36 -1.96 9.96
CA ASP A 14 -1.02 -2.73 11.17
C ASP A 14 -0.78 -4.22 10.87
N SER A 15 -1.41 -4.77 9.83
CA SER A 15 -1.28 -6.17 9.42
C SER A 15 -1.52 -6.33 7.92
N LEU A 16 -0.55 -6.90 7.20
CA LEU A 16 -0.73 -7.20 5.78
C LEU A 16 -1.76 -8.31 5.52
N ALA A 17 -1.89 -9.26 6.44
CA ALA A 17 -2.89 -10.32 6.33
C ALA A 17 -4.33 -9.75 6.35
N ALA A 18 -4.61 -8.84 7.30
CA ALA A 18 -5.90 -8.18 7.38
C ALA A 18 -6.15 -7.27 6.16
N ALA A 19 -5.14 -6.53 5.72
CA ALA A 19 -5.22 -5.70 4.52
C ALA A 19 -5.53 -6.54 3.28
N LYS A 20 -4.86 -7.69 3.10
CA LYS A 20 -5.08 -8.58 1.96
C LYS A 20 -6.50 -9.12 1.93
N GLN A 21 -7.03 -9.55 3.09
CA GLN A 21 -8.43 -9.99 3.18
C GLN A 21 -9.39 -8.86 2.78
N PHE A 22 -9.20 -7.66 3.33
CA PHE A 22 -10.07 -6.52 3.05
C PHE A 22 -10.02 -6.12 1.57
N TYR A 23 -8.83 -5.84 1.03
CA TYR A 23 -8.70 -5.36 -0.34
C TYR A 23 -9.11 -6.42 -1.37
N THR A 24 -8.68 -7.67 -1.21
CA THR A 24 -8.98 -8.70 -2.22
C THR A 24 -10.38 -9.29 -2.10
N GLN A 25 -10.88 -9.52 -0.88
CA GLN A 25 -12.16 -10.21 -0.69
C GLN A 25 -13.34 -9.26 -0.49
N THR A 26 -13.13 -8.12 0.18
CA THR A 26 -14.21 -7.15 0.42
C THR A 26 -14.32 -6.17 -0.74
N LEU A 27 -13.18 -5.65 -1.21
CA LEU A 27 -13.17 -4.63 -2.27
C LEU A 27 -12.92 -5.18 -3.68
N GLY A 28 -12.46 -6.43 -3.81
CA GLY A 28 -12.13 -7.02 -5.10
C GLY A 28 -10.89 -6.41 -5.78
N ILE A 29 -10.04 -5.72 -5.01
CA ILE A 29 -8.84 -5.05 -5.50
C ILE A 29 -7.65 -6.02 -5.37
N PRO A 30 -6.91 -6.30 -6.46
CA PRO A 30 -5.79 -7.23 -6.42
C PRO A 30 -4.63 -6.66 -5.60
N MET A 31 -3.99 -7.55 -4.84
CA MET A 31 -2.82 -7.25 -4.01
C MET A 31 -1.76 -8.34 -4.22
N SER A 32 -0.51 -7.93 -4.36
CA SER A 32 0.64 -8.82 -4.62
C SER A 32 1.63 -8.73 -3.46
N ASP A 33 2.12 -9.87 -2.99
CA ASP A 33 3.19 -9.91 -1.98
C ASP A 33 4.53 -9.64 -2.67
N GLU A 34 5.33 -8.74 -2.12
CA GLU A 34 6.66 -8.41 -2.67
C GLU A 34 7.78 -9.01 -1.80
N ALA A 35 7.67 -8.82 -0.48
CA ALA A 35 8.62 -9.32 0.51
C ALA A 35 7.93 -9.41 1.89
N GLU A 36 8.62 -9.95 2.89
CA GLU A 36 8.12 -9.93 4.27
C GLU A 36 7.84 -8.49 4.72
N GLY A 37 6.61 -8.23 5.18
CA GLY A 37 6.19 -6.88 5.58
C GLY A 37 5.94 -5.92 4.40
N LEU A 38 5.95 -6.39 3.14
CA LEU A 38 5.77 -5.55 1.96
C LEU A 38 4.86 -6.16 0.89
N ALA A 39 3.93 -5.37 0.39
CA ALA A 39 3.02 -5.74 -0.68
C ALA A 39 2.72 -4.55 -1.60
N THR A 40 2.11 -4.83 -2.75
CA THR A 40 1.62 -3.82 -3.69
C THR A 40 0.13 -3.99 -3.96
N LEU A 41 -0.58 -2.87 -4.09
CA LEU A 41 -2.02 -2.81 -4.38
C LEU A 41 -2.24 -2.28 -5.81
N GLY A 42 -2.98 -3.05 -6.61
CA GLY A 42 -3.31 -2.73 -8.00
C GLY A 42 -4.59 -1.90 -8.11
N LEU A 43 -4.48 -0.58 -8.03
CA LEU A 43 -5.60 0.33 -8.21
C LEU A 43 -5.87 0.59 -9.70
N ALA A 44 -7.14 0.49 -10.11
CA ALA A 44 -7.54 0.75 -11.49
C ALA A 44 -7.21 2.19 -11.91
N GLY A 45 -6.64 2.35 -13.10
CA GLY A 45 -6.23 3.66 -13.63
C GLY A 45 -4.91 4.20 -13.08
N GLY A 46 -4.23 3.48 -12.18
CA GLY A 46 -2.90 3.82 -11.71
C GLY A 46 -1.79 3.33 -12.65
N ASP A 47 -0.91 4.22 -13.08
CA ASP A 47 0.30 3.86 -13.85
C ASP A 47 1.34 3.10 -13.00
N ARG A 48 1.18 3.09 -11.66
CA ARG A 48 2.08 2.47 -10.68
C ARG A 48 1.29 1.81 -9.57
N ALA A 49 1.76 0.63 -9.13
CA ALA A 49 1.19 -0.04 -7.97
C ALA A 49 1.45 0.77 -6.70
N THR A 50 0.49 0.77 -5.78
CA THR A 50 0.61 1.46 -4.49
C THR A 50 1.31 0.55 -3.49
N LEU A 51 2.37 1.04 -2.85
CA LEU A 51 3.11 0.28 -1.85
C LEU A 51 2.32 0.18 -0.54
N VAL A 52 2.21 -1.01 0.01
CA VAL A 52 1.59 -1.26 1.31
C VAL A 52 2.62 -1.97 2.18
N TYR A 53 2.96 -1.38 3.33
CA TYR A 53 3.98 -1.93 4.22
C TYR A 53 3.45 -2.11 5.64
N GLU A 54 3.86 -3.19 6.29
CA GLU A 54 3.48 -3.46 7.66
C GLU A 54 4.29 -2.58 8.61
N LYS A 55 3.61 -1.88 9.51
CA LYS A 55 4.24 -1.11 10.58
C LYS A 55 3.56 -1.50 11.90
N PRO A 56 4.16 -2.42 12.68
CA PRO A 56 3.64 -2.77 14.00
C PRO A 56 3.54 -1.52 14.87
N ASN A 57 2.37 -1.30 15.49
CA ASN A 57 2.03 -0.08 16.23
C ASN A 57 1.86 1.15 15.32
N HIS A 58 0.98 1.07 14.32
CA HIS A 58 0.69 2.19 13.44
C HIS A 58 0.13 3.36 14.24
N THR A 59 0.93 4.42 14.35
CA THR A 59 0.54 5.72 14.89
C THR A 59 0.51 6.73 13.75
N PRO A 60 -0.44 7.68 13.76
CA PRO A 60 -0.46 8.78 12.81
C PRO A 60 0.89 9.50 12.74
N ALA A 61 1.22 10.08 11.58
CA ALA A 61 2.47 10.78 11.39
C ALA A 61 2.66 11.89 12.45
N THR A 62 3.81 11.86 13.14
CA THR A 62 4.12 12.77 14.25
C THR A 62 5.01 13.96 13.84
N TYR A 63 5.41 14.02 12.56
CA TYR A 63 6.19 15.11 12.00
C TYR A 63 5.29 15.88 11.04
N THR A 64 4.99 17.13 11.40
CA THR A 64 4.32 18.15 10.58
C THR A 64 5.04 19.47 10.78
#